data_AF-A0A2D5BMP2-F1
#
_entry.id   AF-A0A2D5BMP2-F1
#
_cell.length_a   1.000
_cell.length_b   1.000
_cell.length_c   1.000
_cell.angle_alpha   90.00
_cell.angle_beta   90.00
_cell.angle_gamma   90.00
#
_symmetry.space_group_name_H-M   'P 1'
#
loop_
_entity.id
_entity.type
_entity.pdbx_description
1 polymer ?
#
loop_
_entity_poly.entity_id
_entity_poly.type
_entity_poly.pdbx_seq_one_letter_code
_entity_poly.pdbx_strand_id
1 'polypeptide(L)'
;MQAERKWFSWLVLALVASALPVMAQDSAALETTVSEPTTQDLDYRTHRKWKLSLPAETFTPVGVGFPFEQSLGQRFAAKIEGTALVIDSDGDGTFDVKVEGTEGRVTLKGKTPAGRTFSYAVRLVEKGGWHFAAGGAATTKINGVRIQIIDQNNNGSYADYGVDALVVGRSKAASFLSKAVSVGGTLYEIDVAKNGSKITYTPYTGQTGTLKLDVDTKAKVLGAVLKSVDGQYSFEMSRAKAGLSVPAGDYVAHSGELGIGANRMKFVRGRSKPMTVTADKPLVVGWGGPVKAEFDYQRQGDKVGLSPNAVWYYGTQGEQYLAFKPLGKSPKFTFTNRKTGREIATAYFPGTC
;
A
#
# COMPACT_ATOMS: atom_id res chain seq x y z
N MET A 1 -23.25 -66.43 -48.65
CA MET A 1 -24.66 -66.04 -48.81
C MET A 1 -25.49 -66.95 -47.92
N GLN A 2 -25.79 -66.50 -46.70
CA GLN A 2 -26.88 -67.02 -45.85
C GLN A 2 -26.95 -66.15 -44.60
N ALA A 3 -28.16 -65.67 -44.33
CA ALA A 3 -28.53 -64.81 -43.22
C ALA A 3 -28.76 -65.64 -41.95
N GLU A 4 -28.65 -65.03 -40.76
CA GLU A 4 -29.81 -64.99 -39.85
C GLU A 4 -29.68 -63.99 -38.68
N ARG A 5 -30.73 -63.18 -38.59
CA ARG A 5 -31.37 -62.51 -37.46
C ARG A 5 -30.72 -62.58 -36.07
N LYS A 6 -30.53 -61.40 -35.46
CA LYS A 6 -30.72 -61.21 -34.02
C LYS A 6 -31.67 -60.04 -33.76
N TRP A 7 -32.68 -60.38 -32.97
CA TRP A 7 -33.71 -59.52 -32.39
C TRP A 7 -33.09 -58.57 -31.37
N PHE A 8 -33.58 -57.34 -31.26
CA PHE A 8 -33.50 -56.60 -30.01
C PHE A 8 -34.83 -55.90 -29.70
N SER A 9 -35.28 -56.19 -28.49
CA SER A 9 -36.54 -55.82 -27.88
C SER A 9 -36.60 -54.34 -27.55
N TRP A 10 -37.79 -53.78 -27.74
CA TRP A 10 -38.21 -52.51 -27.14
C TRP A 10 -38.23 -52.67 -25.61
N LEU A 11 -37.61 -51.72 -24.89
CA LEU A 11 -37.79 -51.57 -23.44
C LEU A 11 -38.56 -50.28 -23.21
N VAL A 12 -39.79 -50.44 -22.73
CA VAL A 12 -40.68 -49.39 -22.23
C VAL A 12 -40.14 -48.94 -20.87
N LEU A 13 -39.74 -47.66 -20.76
CA LEU A 13 -39.46 -47.06 -19.45
C LEU A 13 -40.75 -46.42 -18.92
N ALA A 14 -41.27 -46.98 -17.83
CA ALA A 14 -42.40 -46.44 -17.09
C ALA A 14 -41.98 -45.14 -16.37
N LEU A 15 -42.71 -44.06 -16.63
CA LEU A 15 -42.62 -42.80 -15.91
C LEU A 15 -43.32 -42.98 -14.55
N VAL A 16 -42.56 -42.99 -13.46
CA VAL A 16 -43.13 -42.88 -12.10
C VAL A 16 -43.16 -41.40 -11.74
N ALA A 17 -44.37 -40.83 -11.70
CA ALA A 17 -44.61 -39.48 -11.23
C ALA A 17 -44.62 -39.47 -9.70
N SER A 18 -43.48 -39.17 -9.08
CA SER A 18 -43.37 -38.92 -7.64
C SER A 18 -43.74 -37.46 -7.37
N ALA A 19 -44.94 -37.22 -6.82
CA ALA A 19 -45.31 -35.92 -6.26
C ALA A 19 -44.45 -35.65 -5.01
N LEU A 20 -43.48 -34.74 -5.13
CA LEU A 20 -42.76 -34.21 -3.98
C LEU A 20 -43.58 -33.07 -3.34
N PRO A 21 -43.71 -33.03 -2.00
CA PRO A 21 -44.33 -31.90 -1.33
C PRO A 21 -43.45 -30.65 -1.52
N VAL A 22 -44.07 -29.55 -1.97
CA VAL A 22 -43.48 -28.21 -1.94
C VAL A 22 -43.32 -27.83 -0.47
N MET A 23 -42.13 -28.02 0.07
CA MET A 23 -41.76 -27.44 1.35
C MET A 23 -41.56 -25.94 1.13
N ALA A 24 -42.51 -25.15 1.63
CA ALA A 24 -42.34 -23.72 1.82
C ALA A 24 -41.10 -23.52 2.73
N GLN A 25 -40.00 -23.06 2.14
CA GLN A 25 -38.89 -22.53 2.93
C GLN A 25 -39.35 -21.21 3.53
N ASP A 26 -39.73 -21.25 4.80
CA ASP A 26 -39.74 -20.08 5.66
C ASP A 26 -38.35 -19.42 5.57
N SER A 27 -38.30 -18.30 4.87
CA SER A 27 -37.14 -17.43 4.82
C SER A 27 -37.07 -16.71 6.16
N ALA A 28 -36.50 -17.40 7.16
CA ALA A 28 -36.09 -16.75 8.40
C ALA A 28 -35.09 -15.66 8.04
N ALA A 29 -35.53 -14.40 8.13
CA ALA A 29 -34.65 -13.25 8.03
C ALA A 29 -33.55 -13.41 9.08
N LEU A 30 -32.30 -13.55 8.63
CA LEU A 30 -31.13 -13.49 9.49
C LEU A 30 -31.09 -12.09 10.11
N GLU A 31 -31.60 -11.96 11.34
CA GLU A 31 -31.39 -10.78 12.16
C GLU A 31 -29.89 -10.56 12.31
N THR A 32 -29.38 -9.57 11.57
CA THR A 32 -27.99 -9.15 11.67
C THR A 32 -27.86 -8.36 12.96
N THR A 33 -27.45 -9.01 14.05
CA THR A 33 -27.14 -8.32 15.30
C THR A 33 -25.97 -7.39 15.06
N VAL A 34 -26.26 -6.10 14.91
CA VAL A 34 -25.24 -5.06 14.76
C VAL A 34 -24.50 -4.99 16.09
N SER A 35 -23.29 -5.53 16.15
CA SER A 35 -22.45 -5.44 17.34
C SER A 35 -22.11 -3.97 17.62
N GLU A 36 -22.19 -3.57 18.88
CA GLU A 36 -21.90 -2.20 19.30
C GLU A 36 -20.46 -1.76 18.95
N PRO A 37 -20.24 -0.48 18.62
CA PRO A 37 -18.93 0.06 18.35
C PRO A 37 -18.01 -0.03 19.56
N THR A 38 -16.81 -0.58 19.36
CA THR A 38 -15.76 -0.58 20.37
C THR A 38 -14.86 0.64 20.15
N THR A 39 -14.61 1.41 21.21
CA THR A 39 -13.69 2.55 21.16
C THR A 39 -12.44 2.27 21.99
N GLN A 40 -11.27 2.61 21.45
CA GLN A 40 -10.00 2.53 22.15
C GLN A 40 -9.24 3.85 22.05
N ASP A 41 -8.50 4.17 23.12
CA ASP A 41 -7.54 5.25 23.09
C ASP A 41 -6.31 4.87 22.25
N LEU A 42 -5.74 5.88 21.60
CA LEU A 42 -4.50 5.80 20.86
C LEU A 42 -3.39 6.50 21.65
N ASP A 43 -2.27 5.80 21.82
CA ASP A 43 -1.06 6.34 22.42
C ASP A 43 -0.11 6.85 21.33
N TYR A 44 0.36 8.09 21.46
CA TYR A 44 1.42 8.60 20.61
C TYR A 44 2.77 7.96 20.96
N ARG A 45 3.50 7.47 19.95
CA ARG A 45 4.82 6.86 20.10
C ARG A 45 5.82 7.43 19.12
N THR A 46 6.91 7.98 19.65
CA THR A 46 8.07 8.43 18.88
C THR A 46 8.92 7.24 18.42
N HIS A 47 9.20 7.15 17.12
CA HIS A 47 9.97 6.06 16.53
C HIS A 47 11.48 6.30 16.52
N ARG A 48 12.22 6.02 17.60
CA ARG A 48 13.68 6.29 17.71
C ARG A 48 14.52 6.05 16.43
N LYS A 49 14.25 4.96 15.72
CA LYS A 49 14.74 4.72 14.36
C LYS A 49 13.55 4.57 13.41
N TRP A 50 13.56 5.28 12.30
CA TRP A 50 12.55 5.11 11.26
C TRP A 50 12.88 3.89 10.42
N LYS A 51 12.00 2.90 10.44
CA LYS A 51 12.16 1.63 9.69
C LYS A 51 10.89 1.28 8.91
N LEU A 52 9.98 2.24 8.81
CA LEU A 52 8.71 2.07 8.11
C LEU A 52 8.85 2.59 6.68
N SER A 53 8.25 1.87 5.74
CA SER A 53 8.07 2.29 4.36
C SER A 53 6.63 2.77 4.24
N LEU A 54 6.44 4.08 4.04
CA LEU A 54 5.11 4.67 3.87
C LEU A 54 4.68 4.61 2.40
N PRO A 55 3.38 4.51 2.11
CA PRO A 55 2.90 4.38 0.74
C PRO A 55 3.09 5.66 -0.08
N ALA A 56 3.13 6.83 0.56
CA ALA A 56 3.32 8.13 -0.07
C ALA A 56 3.98 9.13 0.91
N GLU A 57 5.19 8.80 1.38
CA GLU A 57 5.94 9.67 2.29
C GLU A 57 6.18 11.05 1.69
N THR A 58 5.87 12.10 2.46
CA THR A 58 6.14 13.49 2.08
C THR A 58 7.10 14.15 3.07
N PHE A 59 7.96 15.01 2.52
CA PHE A 59 8.83 15.89 3.30
C PHE A 59 8.39 17.32 3.04
N THR A 60 7.88 17.98 4.08
CA THR A 60 7.34 19.33 4.04
C THR A 60 8.45 20.33 4.38
N PRO A 61 8.61 21.45 3.65
CA PRO A 61 9.57 22.49 4.02
C PRO A 61 9.31 23.03 5.44
N VAL A 62 10.36 23.24 6.23
CA VAL A 62 10.25 23.84 7.57
C VAL A 62 9.98 25.35 7.47
N GLY A 63 10.63 26.07 6.55
CA GLY A 63 10.43 27.52 6.41
C GLY A 63 10.66 28.26 7.73
N VAL A 64 9.62 28.92 8.24
CA VAL A 64 9.61 29.69 9.50
C VAL A 64 9.07 28.90 10.70
N GLY A 65 8.74 27.61 10.52
CA GLY A 65 8.16 26.78 11.57
C GLY A 65 7.22 25.69 11.06
N PHE A 66 6.66 24.93 11.99
CA PHE A 66 5.79 23.79 11.67
C PHE A 66 4.31 24.22 11.62
N PRO A 67 3.57 23.90 10.54
CA PRO A 67 2.22 24.43 10.28
C PRO A 67 1.12 23.65 11.02
N PHE A 68 1.22 23.54 12.35
CA PHE A 68 0.25 22.82 13.19
C PHE A 68 -0.76 23.71 13.92
N GLU A 69 -0.81 25.00 13.59
CA GLU A 69 -1.72 25.94 14.26
C GLU A 69 -3.19 25.56 14.07
N GLN A 70 -3.58 25.15 12.86
CA GLN A 70 -4.97 24.75 12.58
C GLN A 70 -5.36 23.41 13.21
N SER A 71 -4.43 22.46 13.31
CA SER A 71 -4.71 21.10 13.76
C SER A 71 -4.45 20.87 15.25
N LEU A 72 -3.40 21.49 15.79
CA LEU A 72 -2.95 21.33 17.18
C LEU A 72 -3.14 22.61 18.02
N GLY A 73 -3.53 23.73 17.40
CA GLY A 73 -3.77 25.00 18.10
C GLY A 73 -2.49 25.73 18.51
N GLN A 74 -1.33 25.31 18.00
CA GLN A 74 -0.04 25.83 18.41
C GLN A 74 0.92 25.92 17.23
N ARG A 75 1.69 27.00 17.18
CA ARG A 75 2.77 27.20 16.21
C ARG A 75 4.11 26.87 16.86
N PHE A 76 4.97 26.20 16.11
CA PHE A 76 6.34 25.89 16.53
C PHE A 76 7.28 26.65 15.60
N ALA A 77 7.88 27.74 16.10
CA ALA A 77 8.74 28.58 15.28
C ALA A 77 10.07 27.89 14.97
N ALA A 78 10.64 28.17 13.81
CA ALA A 78 11.97 27.70 13.44
C ALA A 78 12.71 28.79 12.66
N LYS A 79 14.03 28.86 12.83
CA LYS A 79 14.90 29.73 12.04
C LYS A 79 16.29 29.11 11.89
N ILE A 80 17.08 29.67 10.98
CA ILE A 80 18.48 29.29 10.81
C ILE A 80 19.35 30.20 11.67
N GLU A 81 20.26 29.60 12.44
CA GLU A 81 21.29 30.29 13.20
C GLU A 81 22.66 29.70 12.85
N GLY A 82 23.45 30.45 12.08
CA GLY A 82 24.66 29.93 11.45
C GLY A 82 24.30 28.82 10.45
N THR A 83 24.77 27.60 10.72
CA THR A 83 24.44 26.39 9.94
C THR A 83 23.38 25.50 10.60
N ALA A 84 22.91 25.88 11.78
CA ALA A 84 21.98 25.08 12.56
C ALA A 84 20.53 25.53 12.35
N LEU A 85 19.61 24.57 12.44
CA LEU A 85 18.19 24.86 12.59
C LEU A 85 17.87 24.97 14.08
N VAL A 86 17.40 26.14 14.52
CA VAL A 86 16.90 26.33 15.88
C VAL A 86 15.38 26.34 15.87
N ILE A 87 14.78 25.64 16.83
CA ILE A 87 13.34 25.34 16.89
C ILE A 87 12.84 25.70 18.29
N ASP A 88 11.70 26.38 18.32
CA ASP A 88 10.83 26.50 19.49
C ASP A 88 9.95 25.24 19.52
N SER A 89 10.36 24.27 20.33
CA SER A 89 9.83 22.91 20.31
C SER A 89 8.59 22.73 21.19
N ASP A 90 8.30 23.70 22.06
CA ASP A 90 7.13 23.71 22.92
C ASP A 90 6.20 24.92 22.75
N GLY A 91 6.48 25.76 21.74
CA GLY A 91 5.67 26.89 21.30
C GLY A 91 5.64 28.06 22.28
N ASP A 92 6.64 28.18 23.16
CA ASP A 92 6.69 29.20 24.20
C ASP A 92 7.36 30.52 23.73
N GLY A 93 7.84 30.56 22.48
CA GLY A 93 8.54 31.69 21.89
C GLY A 93 10.06 31.67 22.07
N THR A 94 10.59 30.69 22.80
CA THR A 94 12.02 30.48 23.02
C THR A 94 12.53 29.36 22.12
N PHE A 95 13.64 29.59 21.42
CA PHE A 95 14.29 28.52 20.65
C PHE A 95 15.10 27.63 21.59
N ASP A 96 14.55 26.46 21.94
CA ASP A 96 15.07 25.53 22.95
C ASP A 96 15.77 24.31 22.34
N VAL A 97 15.61 24.06 21.03
CA VAL A 97 16.23 22.96 20.31
C VAL A 97 17.13 23.46 19.18
N LYS A 98 18.37 22.95 19.13
CA LYS A 98 19.32 23.20 18.04
C LYS A 98 19.63 21.89 17.31
N VAL A 99 19.48 21.90 15.99
CA VAL A 99 19.79 20.77 15.11
C VAL A 99 20.94 21.15 14.19
N GLU A 100 22.04 20.40 14.28
CA GLU A 100 23.24 20.58 13.48
C GLU A 100 23.40 19.41 12.49
N GLY A 101 24.12 19.65 11.38
CA GLY A 101 24.34 18.64 10.34
C GLY A 101 23.24 18.60 9.28
N THR A 102 23.09 17.45 8.61
CA THR A 102 22.16 17.29 7.47
C THR A 102 20.89 16.50 7.80
N GLU A 103 20.80 15.95 9.00
CA GLU A 103 19.64 15.18 9.47
C GLU A 103 19.41 15.47 10.95
N GLY A 104 18.17 15.36 11.39
CA GLY A 104 17.85 15.59 12.78
C GLY A 104 16.50 15.03 13.19
N ARG A 105 16.17 15.23 14.46
CA ARG A 105 14.88 14.83 14.99
C ARG A 105 14.51 15.71 16.17
N VAL A 106 13.26 16.15 16.19
CA VAL A 106 12.71 16.94 17.29
C VAL A 106 11.37 16.32 17.71
N THR A 107 11.03 16.45 18.98
CA THR A 107 9.68 16.14 19.47
C THR A 107 9.04 17.44 19.89
N LEU A 108 8.06 17.88 19.11
CA LEU A 108 7.23 19.02 19.41
C LEU A 108 6.26 18.66 20.52
N LYS A 109 6.04 19.55 21.49
CA LYS A 109 5.16 19.32 22.63
C LYS A 109 4.26 20.51 22.83
N GLY A 110 3.04 20.28 23.31
CA GLY A 110 2.12 21.40 23.53
C GLY A 110 0.88 20.97 24.25
N LYS A 111 -0.07 21.90 24.32
CA LYS A 111 -1.42 21.65 24.80
C LYS A 111 -2.41 22.04 23.72
N THR A 112 -3.38 21.17 23.44
CA THR A 112 -4.49 21.53 22.56
C THR A 112 -5.35 22.63 23.21
N PRO A 113 -6.23 23.31 22.45
CA PRO A 113 -7.18 24.27 23.03
C PRO A 113 -8.06 23.70 24.15
N ALA A 114 -8.28 22.39 24.16
CA ALA A 114 -8.99 21.67 25.22
C ALA A 114 -8.11 21.33 26.45
N GLY A 115 -6.87 21.84 26.52
CA GLY A 115 -5.93 21.63 27.63
C GLY A 115 -5.21 20.28 27.63
N ARG A 116 -5.43 19.41 26.64
CA ARG A 116 -4.78 18.10 26.56
C ARG A 116 -3.35 18.24 26.07
N THR A 117 -2.41 17.66 26.78
CA THR A 117 -1.01 17.60 26.33
C THR A 117 -0.86 16.69 25.11
N PHE A 118 0.00 17.08 24.18
CA PHE A 118 0.36 16.26 23.03
C PHE A 118 1.86 16.21 22.82
N SER A 119 2.29 15.25 22.02
CA SER A 119 3.65 15.17 21.49
C SER A 119 3.60 14.79 20.02
N TYR A 120 4.46 15.41 19.22
CA TYR A 120 4.57 15.16 17.80
C TYR A 120 6.05 15.16 17.39
N ALA A 121 6.59 13.97 17.12
CA ALA A 121 7.94 13.82 16.63
C ALA A 121 8.04 14.09 15.14
N VAL A 122 9.04 14.88 14.75
CA VAL A 122 9.42 15.15 13.36
C VAL A 122 10.82 14.60 13.08
N ARG A 123 11.02 14.07 11.87
CA ARG A 123 12.33 13.78 11.29
C ARG A 123 12.70 14.93 10.38
N LEU A 124 13.95 15.38 10.46
CA LEU A 124 14.45 16.54 9.71
C LEU A 124 15.53 16.09 8.73
N VAL A 125 15.54 16.72 7.55
CA VAL A 125 16.58 16.55 6.54
C VAL A 125 16.91 17.90 5.91
N GLU A 126 18.19 18.16 5.71
CA GLU A 126 18.70 19.30 4.95
C GLU A 126 18.86 18.87 3.49
N LYS A 127 18.17 19.56 2.57
CA LYS A 127 18.27 19.32 1.13
C LYS A 127 17.98 20.60 0.35
N GLY A 128 18.90 21.56 0.42
CA GLY A 128 18.70 22.90 -0.15
C GLY A 128 17.70 23.74 0.65
N GLY A 129 17.64 23.46 1.96
CA GLY A 129 16.60 23.89 2.89
C GLY A 129 16.17 22.73 3.80
N TRP A 130 15.81 23.05 5.04
CA TRP A 130 15.30 22.07 5.99
C TRP A 130 13.89 21.64 5.64
N HIS A 131 13.67 20.33 5.62
CA HIS A 131 12.37 19.69 5.45
C HIS A 131 12.11 18.73 6.59
N PHE A 132 10.84 18.43 6.84
CA PHE A 132 10.43 17.51 7.88
C PHE A 132 9.42 16.48 7.39
N ALA A 133 9.39 15.33 8.05
CA ALA A 133 8.39 14.29 7.89
C ALA A 133 8.01 13.72 9.26
N ALA A 134 6.86 13.05 9.36
CA ALA A 134 6.43 12.42 10.60
C ALA A 134 7.49 11.47 11.16
N GLY A 135 7.73 11.58 12.46
CA GLY A 135 8.66 10.77 13.24
C GLY A 135 7.96 9.90 14.29
N GLY A 136 6.64 9.87 14.35
CA GLY A 136 5.92 9.02 15.30
C GLY A 136 4.62 8.49 14.72
N ALA A 137 3.86 7.81 15.55
CA ALA A 137 2.57 7.25 15.19
C ALA A 137 1.62 7.28 16.39
N ALA A 138 0.33 7.45 16.14
CA ALA A 138 -0.73 7.10 17.07
C ALA A 138 -0.91 5.57 17.05
N THR A 139 -0.92 4.91 18.21
CA THR A 139 -0.86 3.45 18.28
C THR A 139 -1.84 2.85 19.28
N THR A 140 -2.40 1.69 18.93
CA THR A 140 -3.24 0.90 19.84
C THR A 140 -3.23 -0.59 19.45
N LYS A 141 -4.14 -1.40 20.00
CA LYS A 141 -4.33 -2.81 19.63
C LYS A 141 -5.79 -3.17 19.41
N ILE A 142 -6.16 -3.52 18.18
CA ILE A 142 -7.45 -4.16 17.91
C ILE A 142 -7.26 -5.68 18.06
N ASN A 143 -8.01 -6.31 18.96
CA ASN A 143 -7.92 -7.76 19.26
C ASN A 143 -6.47 -8.26 19.45
N GLY A 144 -5.66 -7.50 20.19
CA GLY A 144 -4.25 -7.83 20.46
C GLY A 144 -3.28 -7.56 19.28
N VAL A 145 -3.79 -7.25 18.09
CA VAL A 145 -2.98 -6.88 16.92
C VAL A 145 -2.69 -5.39 16.96
N ARG A 146 -1.41 -5.04 16.92
CA ARG A 146 -0.96 -3.64 16.92
C ARG A 146 -1.49 -2.89 15.70
N ILE A 147 -2.00 -1.69 15.92
CA ILE A 147 -2.34 -0.71 14.90
C ILE A 147 -1.43 0.51 15.08
N GLN A 148 -0.95 1.06 13.97
CA GLN A 148 -0.24 2.35 13.96
C GLN A 148 -0.80 3.25 12.86
N ILE A 149 -1.12 4.48 13.21
CA ILE A 149 -1.61 5.52 12.29
C ILE A 149 -0.57 6.64 12.27
N ILE A 150 -0.19 7.06 11.09
CA ILE A 150 0.90 8.01 10.85
C ILE A 150 0.35 9.11 9.94
N ASP A 151 0.41 10.34 10.44
CA ASP A 151 0.19 11.57 9.70
C ASP A 151 1.32 11.73 8.65
N GLN A 152 1.18 11.11 7.48
CA GLN A 152 2.26 11.10 6.47
C GLN A 152 2.28 12.34 5.57
N ASN A 153 1.20 13.14 5.60
CA ASN A 153 1.11 14.43 4.91
C ASN A 153 1.57 15.60 5.79
N ASN A 154 1.84 15.34 7.08
CA ASN A 154 2.39 16.24 8.07
C ASN A 154 1.49 17.44 8.38
N ASN A 155 0.16 17.24 8.43
CA ASN A 155 -0.79 18.31 8.71
C ASN A 155 -1.34 18.31 10.16
N GLY A 156 -0.94 17.33 10.98
CA GLY A 156 -1.37 17.15 12.37
C GLY A 156 -2.70 16.42 12.55
N SER A 157 -3.37 16.04 11.46
CA SER A 157 -4.52 15.14 11.44
C SER A 157 -4.04 13.69 11.34
N TYR A 158 -4.77 12.77 11.99
CA TYR A 158 -4.59 11.32 11.87
C TYR A 158 -5.81 10.64 11.24
N ALA A 159 -6.74 11.44 10.69
CA ALA A 159 -8.01 10.98 10.17
C ALA A 159 -8.19 11.29 8.67
N ASP A 160 -7.08 11.45 7.95
CA ASP A 160 -7.13 11.75 6.53
C ASP A 160 -7.16 10.44 5.74
N TYR A 161 -8.35 9.86 5.60
CA TYR A 161 -8.56 8.60 4.88
C TYR A 161 -8.07 8.66 3.43
N GLY A 162 -7.35 7.62 3.01
CA GLY A 162 -6.70 7.55 1.71
C GLY A 162 -5.45 8.42 1.59
N VAL A 163 -5.06 9.15 2.64
CA VAL A 163 -3.91 10.07 2.66
C VAL A 163 -2.96 9.76 3.80
N ASP A 164 -3.40 9.52 5.03
CA ASP A 164 -2.55 9.07 6.13
C ASP A 164 -2.06 7.63 5.92
N ALA A 165 -1.14 7.16 6.75
CA ALA A 165 -0.60 5.81 6.65
C ALA A 165 -1.06 4.92 7.82
N LEU A 166 -1.33 3.66 7.52
CA LEU A 166 -1.79 2.63 8.46
C LEU A 166 -0.85 1.42 8.42
N VAL A 167 -0.37 1.00 9.59
CA VAL A 167 0.38 -0.24 9.78
C VAL A 167 -0.44 -1.20 10.64
N VAL A 168 -0.64 -2.41 10.13
CA VAL A 168 -1.31 -3.50 10.86
C VAL A 168 -0.28 -4.55 11.29
N GLY A 169 -0.32 -4.91 12.57
CA GLY A 169 0.53 -5.92 13.18
C GLY A 169 2.00 -5.51 13.27
N ARG A 170 2.87 -6.33 12.65
CA ARG A 170 4.33 -6.19 12.71
C ARG A 170 4.95 -5.89 11.33
N SER A 171 4.14 -5.42 10.37
CA SER A 171 4.66 -5.03 9.07
C SER A 171 5.60 -3.84 9.20
N LYS A 172 6.54 -3.72 8.25
CA LYS A 172 7.37 -2.53 8.08
C LYS A 172 6.88 -1.66 6.93
N ALA A 173 5.95 -2.15 6.12
CA ALA A 173 5.27 -1.35 5.13
C ALA A 173 3.92 -0.89 5.72
N ALA A 174 3.52 0.33 5.36
CA ALA A 174 2.20 0.85 5.64
C ALA A 174 1.34 0.84 4.36
N SER A 175 0.04 0.67 4.52
CA SER A 175 -0.95 1.07 3.52
C SER A 175 -1.40 2.50 3.79
N PHE A 176 -2.29 3.05 2.97
CA PHE A 176 -2.99 4.27 3.36
C PHE A 176 -3.96 3.96 4.52
N LEU A 177 -4.28 4.98 5.31
CA LEU A 177 -5.37 4.95 6.27
C LEU A 177 -6.65 4.64 5.50
N SER A 178 -7.32 3.60 5.94
CA SER A 178 -8.46 3.00 5.27
C SER A 178 -9.66 3.06 6.19
N LYS A 179 -10.87 3.27 5.64
CA LYS A 179 -12.10 3.16 6.43
C LYS A 179 -12.39 1.75 6.92
N ALA A 180 -11.68 0.76 6.39
CA ALA A 180 -11.75 -0.62 6.84
C ALA A 180 -10.35 -1.22 7.10
N VAL A 181 -10.24 -2.07 8.10
CA VAL A 181 -8.99 -2.74 8.48
C VAL A 181 -9.21 -4.23 8.74
N SER A 182 -8.38 -5.08 8.11
CA SER A 182 -8.40 -6.52 8.35
C SER A 182 -7.47 -6.87 9.51
N VAL A 183 -8.04 -7.31 10.63
CA VAL A 183 -7.33 -7.62 11.87
C VAL A 183 -7.65 -9.04 12.32
N GLY A 184 -6.64 -9.90 12.39
CA GLY A 184 -6.81 -11.27 12.86
C GLY A 184 -7.75 -12.13 12.01
N GLY A 185 -7.94 -11.77 10.74
CA GLY A 185 -8.88 -12.44 9.82
C GLY A 185 -10.27 -11.80 9.75
N THR A 186 -10.59 -10.88 10.67
CA THR A 186 -11.87 -10.16 10.68
C THR A 186 -11.68 -8.76 10.09
N LEU A 187 -12.60 -8.36 9.21
CA LEU A 187 -12.65 -7.01 8.67
C LEU A 187 -13.48 -6.11 9.59
N TYR A 188 -12.93 -4.95 9.93
CA TYR A 188 -13.59 -3.93 10.74
C TYR A 188 -13.73 -2.64 9.94
N GLU A 189 -14.85 -1.94 10.07
CA GLU A 189 -14.94 -0.51 9.77
C GLU A 189 -14.30 0.28 10.91
N ILE A 190 -13.58 1.36 10.59
CA ILE A 190 -12.88 2.19 11.57
C ILE A 190 -13.13 3.68 11.39
N ASP A 191 -13.35 4.36 12.51
CA ASP A 191 -13.35 5.82 12.63
C ASP A 191 -12.19 6.29 13.52
N VAL A 192 -11.44 7.30 13.09
CA VAL A 192 -10.27 7.82 13.81
C VAL A 192 -10.50 9.28 14.15
N ALA A 193 -10.31 9.63 15.43
CA ALA A 193 -10.35 11.02 15.84
C ALA A 193 -9.21 11.81 15.15
N LYS A 194 -9.51 12.99 14.59
CA LYS A 194 -8.54 13.85 13.88
C LYS A 194 -7.24 14.07 14.66
N ASN A 195 -7.32 14.24 15.97
CA ASN A 195 -6.15 14.45 16.83
C ASN A 195 -5.36 13.15 17.15
N GLY A 196 -5.72 12.02 16.55
CA GLY A 196 -5.07 10.73 16.75
C GLY A 196 -5.23 10.17 18.16
N SER A 197 -6.26 10.60 18.90
CA SER A 197 -6.45 10.19 20.30
C SER A 197 -7.32 8.96 20.52
N LYS A 198 -8.18 8.64 19.55
CA LYS A 198 -9.13 7.52 19.63
C LYS A 198 -9.32 6.87 18.28
N ILE A 199 -9.62 5.58 18.32
CA ILE A 199 -10.15 4.81 17.20
C ILE A 199 -11.40 4.08 17.66
N THR A 200 -12.46 4.16 16.87
CA THR A 200 -13.69 3.41 17.05
C THR A 200 -13.80 2.39 15.93
N TYR A 201 -14.23 1.18 16.23
CA TYR A 201 -14.34 0.12 15.23
C TYR A 201 -15.52 -0.81 15.48
N THR A 202 -16.11 -1.28 14.38
CA THR A 202 -17.19 -2.28 14.33
C THR A 202 -16.86 -3.33 13.27
N PRO A 203 -17.31 -4.59 13.42
CA PRO A 203 -17.27 -5.56 12.34
C PRO A 203 -17.88 -4.97 11.07
N TYR A 204 -17.20 -5.14 9.95
CA TYR A 204 -17.64 -4.63 8.67
C TYR A 204 -18.87 -5.41 8.19
N THR A 205 -19.95 -4.71 7.87
CA THR A 205 -21.24 -5.31 7.46
C THR A 205 -21.50 -5.26 5.95
N GLY A 206 -20.67 -4.53 5.20
CA GLY A 206 -20.78 -4.47 3.74
C GLY A 206 -20.33 -5.77 3.06
N GLN A 207 -20.53 -5.84 1.75
CA GLN A 207 -20.03 -6.96 0.95
C GLN A 207 -18.51 -7.05 1.02
N THR A 208 -17.98 -8.26 1.22
CA THR A 208 -16.54 -8.51 1.30
C THR A 208 -16.12 -9.58 0.31
N GLY A 209 -14.86 -9.56 -0.12
CA GLY A 209 -14.23 -10.64 -0.84
C GLY A 209 -12.84 -10.94 -0.26
N THR A 210 -12.19 -11.99 -0.75
CA THR A 210 -10.82 -12.31 -0.34
C THR A 210 -9.84 -11.83 -1.39
N LEU A 211 -8.97 -10.90 -1.04
CA LEU A 211 -7.89 -10.44 -1.90
C LEU A 211 -6.60 -11.18 -1.54
N LYS A 212 -6.00 -11.87 -2.51
CA LYS A 212 -4.73 -12.58 -2.33
C LYS A 212 -3.72 -12.11 -3.35
N LEU A 213 -2.48 -11.99 -2.90
CA LEU A 213 -1.35 -11.69 -3.75
C LEU A 213 -0.58 -12.98 -4.07
N ASP A 214 -0.37 -13.24 -5.35
CA ASP A 214 0.52 -14.29 -5.85
C ASP A 214 1.67 -13.63 -6.61
N VAL A 215 2.90 -13.76 -6.11
CA VAL A 215 4.06 -13.08 -6.69
C VAL A 215 5.04 -14.10 -7.22
N ASP A 216 5.21 -14.13 -8.54
CA ASP A 216 6.26 -14.92 -9.18
C ASP A 216 7.58 -14.14 -9.13
N THR A 217 8.35 -14.34 -8.06
CA THR A 217 9.66 -13.71 -7.89
C THR A 217 10.55 -14.48 -6.91
N LYS A 218 11.87 -14.40 -7.14
CA LYS A 218 12.90 -14.85 -6.18
C LYS A 218 13.16 -13.82 -5.08
N ALA A 219 12.66 -12.58 -5.22
CA ALA A 219 12.81 -11.53 -4.23
C ALA A 219 11.81 -11.69 -3.08
N LYS A 220 12.12 -11.12 -1.92
CA LYS A 220 11.15 -10.99 -0.82
C LYS A 220 10.25 -9.80 -1.09
N VAL A 221 8.94 -9.99 -0.95
CA VAL A 221 7.98 -8.87 -0.92
C VAL A 221 8.15 -8.15 0.42
N LEU A 222 8.68 -6.93 0.39
CA LEU A 222 8.91 -6.10 1.58
C LEU A 222 7.72 -5.19 1.90
N GLY A 223 6.94 -4.84 0.88
CA GLY A 223 5.70 -4.08 0.96
C GLY A 223 4.91 -4.20 -0.33
N ALA A 224 3.58 -4.23 -0.22
CA ALA A 224 2.68 -4.39 -1.36
C ALA A 224 1.34 -3.71 -1.07
N VAL A 225 1.12 -2.51 -1.59
CA VAL A 225 -0.06 -1.69 -1.27
C VAL A 225 -1.04 -1.71 -2.42
N LEU A 226 -2.26 -2.14 -2.13
CA LEU A 226 -3.42 -1.90 -2.99
C LEU A 226 -4.26 -0.77 -2.42
N LYS A 227 -4.89 -0.01 -3.31
CA LYS A 227 -5.82 1.06 -2.98
C LYS A 227 -7.08 0.88 -3.82
N SER A 228 -8.23 0.99 -3.19
CA SER A 228 -9.53 1.08 -3.87
C SER A 228 -9.57 2.29 -4.81
N VAL A 229 -10.31 2.18 -5.91
CA VAL A 229 -10.40 3.25 -6.92
C VAL A 229 -11.06 4.51 -6.36
N ASP A 230 -12.02 4.37 -5.44
CA ASP A 230 -12.65 5.48 -4.71
C ASP A 230 -11.78 6.07 -3.58
N GLY A 231 -10.62 5.45 -3.33
CA GLY A 231 -9.64 5.87 -2.34
C GLY A 231 -10.04 5.63 -0.88
N GLN A 232 -11.19 5.01 -0.59
CA GLN A 232 -11.68 4.81 0.77
C GLN A 232 -10.93 3.70 1.52
N TYR A 233 -10.45 2.72 0.77
CA TYR A 233 -9.79 1.52 1.28
C TYR A 233 -8.38 1.33 0.76
N SER A 234 -7.48 0.85 1.62
CA SER A 234 -6.12 0.47 1.25
C SER A 234 -5.57 -0.63 2.16
N PHE A 235 -4.84 -1.58 1.57
CA PHE A 235 -4.34 -2.77 2.26
C PHE A 235 -2.89 -3.05 1.90
N GLU A 236 -2.10 -3.47 2.90
CA GLU A 236 -0.73 -3.91 2.76
C GLU A 236 -0.69 -5.45 2.73
N MET A 237 -0.22 -6.02 1.62
CA MET A 237 -0.39 -7.44 1.30
C MET A 237 0.88 -8.28 1.49
N SER A 238 2.05 -7.70 1.77
CA SER A 238 3.34 -8.43 1.76
C SER A 238 3.39 -9.60 2.74
N ARG A 239 2.55 -9.58 3.78
CA ARG A 239 2.45 -10.64 4.79
C ARG A 239 1.14 -11.43 4.73
N ALA A 240 0.24 -11.09 3.82
CA ALA A 240 -1.08 -11.69 3.68
C ALA A 240 -1.06 -12.93 2.78
N LYS A 241 -0.27 -13.95 3.13
CA LYS A 241 -0.10 -15.15 2.30
C LYS A 241 -1.41 -15.92 2.05
N ALA A 242 -2.31 -15.91 3.03
CA ALA A 242 -3.63 -16.53 2.93
C ALA A 242 -4.67 -15.64 2.22
N GLY A 243 -4.30 -14.39 1.88
CA GLY A 243 -5.21 -13.32 1.50
C GLY A 243 -5.72 -12.53 2.71
N LEU A 244 -6.38 -11.41 2.43
CA LEU A 244 -7.12 -10.60 3.40
C LEU A 244 -8.58 -10.55 2.99
N SER A 245 -9.49 -10.54 3.97
CA SER A 245 -10.85 -10.05 3.72
C SER A 245 -10.79 -8.55 3.51
N VAL A 246 -11.42 -8.08 2.43
CA VAL A 246 -11.49 -6.65 2.05
C VAL A 246 -12.89 -6.32 1.56
N PRO A 247 -13.33 -5.05 1.61
CA PRO A 247 -14.57 -4.62 0.95
C PRO A 247 -14.59 -5.02 -0.52
N ALA A 248 -15.73 -5.51 -1.02
CA ALA A 248 -15.94 -5.71 -2.45
C ALA A 248 -15.84 -4.36 -3.18
N GLY A 249 -15.25 -4.37 -4.38
CA GLY A 249 -15.00 -3.16 -5.15
C GLY A 249 -13.78 -3.25 -6.05
N ASP A 250 -13.46 -2.16 -6.72
CA ASP A 250 -12.32 -2.08 -7.64
C ASP A 250 -11.07 -1.56 -6.93
N TYR A 251 -9.95 -2.25 -7.15
CA TYR A 251 -8.66 -1.94 -6.56
C TYR A 251 -7.58 -1.78 -7.62
N VAL A 252 -6.57 -0.97 -7.31
CA VAL A 252 -5.36 -0.82 -8.12
C VAL A 252 -4.13 -1.12 -7.27
N ALA A 253 -3.11 -1.69 -7.93
CA ALA A 253 -1.76 -1.69 -7.39
C ALA A 253 -1.30 -0.23 -7.25
N HIS A 254 -0.92 0.19 -6.04
CA HIS A 254 -0.44 1.55 -5.82
C HIS A 254 1.09 1.57 -5.83
N SER A 255 1.69 0.87 -4.88
CA SER A 255 3.14 0.84 -4.69
C SER A 255 3.56 -0.44 -3.99
N GLY A 256 4.85 -0.75 -4.08
CA GLY A 256 5.46 -1.76 -3.22
C GLY A 256 6.95 -1.86 -3.43
N GLU A 257 7.55 -2.79 -2.70
CA GLU A 257 8.99 -2.95 -2.64
C GLU A 257 9.35 -4.42 -2.59
N LEU A 258 10.27 -4.82 -3.47
CA LEU A 258 10.86 -6.14 -3.53
C LEU A 258 12.34 -6.05 -3.14
N GLY A 259 12.84 -7.04 -2.40
CA GLY A 259 14.22 -7.06 -1.92
C GLY A 259 14.91 -8.41 -2.09
N ILE A 260 16.16 -8.37 -2.56
CA ILE A 260 17.06 -9.53 -2.65
C ILE A 260 18.47 -9.11 -2.22
N GLY A 261 18.96 -9.69 -1.12
CA GLY A 261 20.21 -9.23 -0.49
C GLY A 261 20.16 -7.74 -0.11
N ALA A 262 21.12 -6.96 -0.61
CA ALA A 262 21.16 -5.50 -0.46
C ALA A 262 20.33 -4.76 -1.53
N ASN A 263 19.95 -5.43 -2.63
CA ASN A 263 19.21 -4.81 -3.72
C ASN A 263 17.75 -4.60 -3.35
N ARG A 264 17.23 -3.44 -3.74
CA ARG A 264 15.85 -3.03 -3.57
C ARG A 264 15.31 -2.56 -4.89
N MET A 265 14.07 -2.94 -5.16
CA MET A 265 13.31 -2.50 -6.32
C MET A 265 11.96 -2.01 -5.81
N LYS A 266 11.53 -0.85 -6.30
CA LYS A 266 10.17 -0.37 -6.06
C LYS A 266 9.31 -0.71 -7.26
N PHE A 267 8.02 -0.92 -7.04
CA PHE A 267 7.04 -0.84 -8.10
C PHE A 267 6.02 0.25 -7.80
N VAL A 268 5.49 0.81 -8.87
CA VAL A 268 4.38 1.76 -8.87
C VAL A 268 3.29 1.24 -9.80
N ARG A 269 2.09 1.82 -9.72
CA ARG A 269 0.94 1.45 -10.56
C ARG A 269 1.27 1.26 -12.04
N GLY A 270 2.10 2.12 -12.64
CA GLY A 270 2.41 2.06 -14.06
C GLY A 270 1.12 2.08 -14.91
N ARG A 271 0.92 1.01 -15.69
CA ARG A 271 -0.23 0.80 -16.57
C ARG A 271 -1.25 -0.19 -15.99
N SER A 272 -1.17 -0.50 -14.69
CA SER A 272 -2.10 -1.43 -14.05
C SER A 272 -3.54 -0.96 -14.13
N LYS A 273 -4.38 -1.88 -14.64
CA LYS A 273 -5.82 -1.74 -14.69
C LYS A 273 -6.42 -2.03 -13.31
N PRO A 274 -7.60 -1.46 -13.01
CA PRO A 274 -8.36 -1.87 -11.85
C PRO A 274 -8.67 -3.37 -11.86
N MET A 275 -8.73 -3.94 -10.67
CA MET A 275 -9.02 -5.34 -10.41
C MET A 275 -10.24 -5.41 -9.49
N THR A 276 -11.27 -6.13 -9.91
CA THR A 276 -12.55 -6.18 -9.18
C THR A 276 -12.55 -7.32 -8.16
N VAL A 277 -12.66 -6.96 -6.88
CA VAL A 277 -12.97 -7.90 -5.81
C VAL A 277 -14.49 -8.06 -5.76
N THR A 278 -14.98 -9.24 -6.11
CA THR A 278 -16.41 -9.57 -6.03
C THR A 278 -16.76 -10.12 -4.64
N ALA A 279 -17.98 -9.85 -4.18
CA ALA A 279 -18.51 -10.40 -2.94
C ALA A 279 -18.34 -11.93 -2.87
N ASP A 280 -17.89 -12.41 -1.71
CA ASP A 280 -17.72 -13.82 -1.32
C ASP A 280 -16.81 -14.64 -2.23
N LYS A 281 -16.00 -13.98 -3.07
CA LYS A 281 -15.08 -14.63 -4.00
C LYS A 281 -13.62 -14.30 -3.68
N PRO A 282 -12.71 -15.26 -3.85
CA PRO A 282 -11.28 -14.97 -3.85
C PRO A 282 -10.89 -14.33 -5.19
N LEU A 283 -10.13 -13.24 -5.11
CA LEU A 283 -9.36 -12.67 -6.20
C LEU A 283 -7.88 -12.93 -5.93
N VAL A 284 -7.25 -13.72 -6.79
CA VAL A 284 -5.79 -13.90 -6.78
C VAL A 284 -5.18 -12.96 -7.81
N VAL A 285 -4.43 -11.97 -7.32
CA VAL A 285 -3.69 -11.04 -8.16
C VAL A 285 -2.30 -11.59 -8.38
N GLY A 286 -2.01 -12.02 -9.62
CA GLY A 286 -0.64 -12.33 -10.02
C GLY A 286 0.15 -11.05 -10.22
N TRP A 287 1.21 -10.80 -9.44
CA TRP A 287 2.17 -9.70 -9.63
C TRP A 287 3.56 -10.25 -9.95
N GLY A 288 4.41 -9.42 -10.53
CA GLY A 288 5.78 -9.82 -10.82
C GLY A 288 5.98 -10.26 -12.27
N GLY A 289 6.70 -11.38 -12.40
CA GLY A 289 7.13 -11.90 -13.68
C GLY A 289 6.02 -12.55 -14.52
N PRO A 290 6.25 -12.74 -15.83
CA PRO A 290 7.42 -12.24 -16.58
C PRO A 290 7.41 -10.71 -16.73
N VAL A 291 8.59 -10.10 -16.53
CA VAL A 291 8.79 -8.65 -16.70
C VAL A 291 9.08 -8.35 -18.17
N LYS A 292 8.35 -7.39 -18.74
CA LYS A 292 8.58 -6.84 -20.08
C LYS A 292 9.42 -5.58 -19.98
N ALA A 293 10.47 -5.48 -20.79
CA ALA A 293 11.23 -4.25 -20.96
C ALA A 293 10.73 -3.52 -22.21
N GLU A 294 10.35 -2.26 -22.05
CA GLU A 294 10.06 -1.33 -23.13
C GLU A 294 11.13 -0.25 -23.14
N PHE A 295 11.46 0.30 -24.30
CA PHE A 295 12.48 1.34 -24.39
C PHE A 295 12.29 2.25 -25.59
N ASP A 296 12.70 3.50 -25.43
CA ASP A 296 12.81 4.46 -26.53
C ASP A 296 14.24 4.51 -27.03
N TYR A 297 14.39 4.64 -28.35
CA TYR A 297 15.68 4.75 -29.01
C TYR A 297 15.70 5.95 -29.96
N GLN A 298 16.89 6.48 -30.19
CA GLN A 298 17.13 7.51 -31.19
C GLN A 298 17.98 6.95 -32.32
N ARG A 299 17.75 7.44 -33.53
CA ARG A 299 18.57 7.08 -34.69
C ARG A 299 19.40 8.28 -35.11
N GLN A 300 20.70 8.06 -35.28
CA GLN A 300 21.64 9.05 -35.80
C GLN A 300 22.40 8.40 -36.95
N GLY A 301 21.89 8.56 -38.17
CA GLY A 301 22.39 7.88 -39.36
C GLY A 301 22.25 6.35 -39.26
N ASP A 302 23.39 5.66 -39.27
CA ASP A 302 23.52 4.21 -39.14
C ASP A 302 23.58 3.73 -37.68
N LYS A 303 23.63 4.66 -36.71
CA LYS A 303 23.68 4.33 -35.27
C LYS A 303 22.32 4.37 -34.62
N VAL A 304 22.13 3.48 -33.64
CA VAL A 304 21.00 3.47 -32.71
C VAL A 304 21.52 3.86 -31.33
N GLY A 305 21.02 4.96 -30.80
CA GLY A 305 21.29 5.43 -29.44
C GLY A 305 20.19 4.99 -28.49
N LEU A 306 20.59 4.49 -27.32
CA LEU A 306 19.69 4.00 -26.29
C LEU A 306 20.12 4.55 -24.93
N SER A 307 19.19 5.18 -24.21
CA SER A 307 19.46 5.74 -22.89
C SER A 307 18.97 4.79 -21.79
N PRO A 308 19.75 4.53 -20.73
CA PRO A 308 19.26 3.79 -19.56
C PRO A 308 18.04 4.40 -18.88
N ASN A 309 17.87 5.72 -18.97
CA ASN A 309 16.71 6.39 -18.42
C ASN A 309 15.47 6.29 -19.33
N ALA A 310 15.63 5.71 -20.53
CA ALA A 310 14.57 5.46 -21.50
C ALA A 310 14.23 3.97 -21.59
N VAL A 311 14.49 3.19 -20.53
CA VAL A 311 14.06 1.80 -20.39
C VAL A 311 13.08 1.69 -19.24
N TRP A 312 11.92 1.10 -19.51
CA TRP A 312 10.86 0.86 -18.55
C TRP A 312 10.61 -0.63 -18.41
N TYR A 313 10.39 -1.08 -17.19
CA TYR A 313 10.13 -2.48 -16.87
C TYR A 313 8.71 -2.61 -16.33
N TYR A 314 7.90 -3.45 -16.96
CA TYR A 314 6.50 -3.67 -16.60
C TYR A 314 6.26 -5.14 -16.24
N GLY A 315 5.55 -5.38 -15.15
CA GLY A 315 5.11 -6.72 -14.79
C GLY A 315 3.85 -7.16 -15.53
N THR A 316 3.35 -8.32 -15.15
CA THR A 316 2.18 -8.94 -15.80
C THR A 316 0.90 -8.15 -15.63
N GLN A 317 0.76 -7.38 -14.54
CA GLN A 317 -0.38 -6.48 -14.33
C GLN A 317 -0.08 -5.07 -14.81
N GLY A 318 1.01 -4.83 -15.52
CA GLY A 318 1.38 -3.49 -15.98
C GLY A 318 1.96 -2.59 -14.89
N GLU A 319 2.24 -3.12 -13.71
CA GLU A 319 2.96 -2.41 -12.66
C GLU A 319 4.37 -2.08 -13.14
N GLN A 320 4.84 -0.86 -12.88
CA GLN A 320 6.15 -0.41 -13.37
C GLN A 320 7.20 -0.59 -12.28
N TYR A 321 8.30 -1.24 -12.62
CA TYR A 321 9.44 -1.42 -11.74
C TYR A 321 10.44 -0.27 -11.89
N LEU A 322 10.77 0.35 -10.76
CA LEU A 322 11.72 1.45 -10.64
C LEU A 322 13.02 0.95 -10.00
N ALA A 323 14.15 1.49 -10.48
CA ALA A 323 15.49 1.06 -10.09
C ALA A 323 15.68 -0.47 -10.22
N PHE A 324 15.02 -1.09 -11.19
CA PHE A 324 15.20 -2.51 -11.46
C PHE A 324 16.61 -2.77 -11.96
N LYS A 325 17.34 -3.56 -11.19
CA LYS A 325 18.69 -4.03 -11.52
C LYS A 325 18.62 -5.55 -11.66
N PRO A 326 18.47 -6.08 -12.88
CA PRO A 326 18.37 -7.51 -13.09
C PRO A 326 19.63 -8.19 -12.56
N LEU A 327 19.45 -9.19 -11.70
CA LEU A 327 20.54 -9.99 -11.15
C LEU A 327 20.92 -11.09 -12.13
N GLY A 328 22.22 -11.27 -12.33
CA GLY A 328 22.77 -12.26 -13.26
C GLY A 328 23.06 -11.66 -14.63
N LYS A 329 22.55 -12.28 -15.71
CA LYS A 329 22.84 -11.81 -17.07
C LYS A 329 22.08 -10.50 -17.36
N SER A 330 22.86 -9.45 -17.59
CA SER A 330 22.47 -8.20 -18.25
C SER A 330 21.43 -8.45 -19.37
N PRO A 331 20.28 -7.75 -19.39
CA PRO A 331 19.30 -7.88 -20.45
C PRO A 331 19.96 -7.60 -21.79
N LYS A 332 19.84 -8.56 -22.72
CA LYS A 332 20.31 -8.44 -24.10
C LYS A 332 19.19 -7.85 -24.95
N PHE A 333 19.46 -6.73 -25.59
CA PHE A 333 18.59 -6.12 -26.59
C PHE A 333 19.18 -6.36 -27.97
N THR A 334 18.46 -7.12 -28.81
CA THR A 334 18.86 -7.38 -30.19
C THR A 334 18.06 -6.50 -31.14
N PHE A 335 18.75 -5.77 -32.00
CA PHE A 335 18.14 -4.96 -33.07
C PHE A 335 18.24 -5.74 -34.38
N THR A 336 17.13 -5.98 -35.04
CA THR A 336 17.10 -6.71 -36.32
C THR A 336 16.57 -5.83 -37.45
N ASN A 337 17.08 -6.06 -38.65
CA ASN A 337 16.59 -5.41 -39.85
C ASN A 337 15.22 -6.00 -40.21
N ARG A 338 14.19 -5.17 -40.20
CA ARG A 338 12.81 -5.61 -40.46
C ARG A 338 12.63 -6.34 -41.80
N LYS A 339 13.38 -5.95 -42.85
CA LYS A 339 13.24 -6.55 -44.20
C LYS A 339 13.96 -7.90 -44.32
N THR A 340 15.12 -8.04 -43.67
CA THR A 340 15.99 -9.23 -43.85
C THR A 340 16.01 -10.16 -42.66
N GLY A 341 15.45 -9.74 -41.51
CA GLY A 341 15.53 -10.45 -40.24
C GLY A 341 16.93 -10.50 -39.60
N ARG A 342 17.97 -10.00 -40.28
CA ARG A 342 19.35 -10.06 -39.80
C ARG A 342 19.57 -9.14 -38.61
N GLU A 343 20.32 -9.62 -37.61
CA GLU A 343 20.81 -8.79 -36.50
C GLU A 343 21.68 -7.65 -37.04
N ILE A 344 21.34 -6.42 -36.66
CA ILE A 344 22.07 -5.19 -36.95
C ILE A 344 23.01 -4.87 -35.80
N ALA A 345 22.53 -5.01 -34.55
CA ALA A 345 23.28 -4.67 -33.36
C ALA A 345 22.74 -5.44 -32.14
N THR A 346 23.60 -5.56 -31.13
CA THR A 346 23.24 -6.02 -29.79
C THR A 346 23.69 -4.97 -28.77
N ALA A 347 22.82 -4.65 -27.80
CA ALA A 347 23.17 -3.87 -26.62
C ALA A 347 22.93 -4.69 -25.34
N TYR A 348 23.80 -4.51 -24.35
CA TYR A 348 23.63 -5.06 -23.00
C TYR A 348 23.50 -3.90 -22.03
N PHE A 349 22.44 -3.91 -21.22
CA PHE A 349 22.38 -2.98 -20.08
C PHE A 349 23.23 -3.50 -18.93
N PRO A 350 23.95 -2.64 -18.20
CA PRO A 350 24.71 -3.08 -17.05
C PRO A 350 23.77 -3.74 -16.04
N GLY A 351 23.81 -5.07 -15.97
CA GLY A 351 23.40 -5.80 -14.78
C GLY A 351 24.36 -5.45 -13.65
N THR A 352 23.89 -5.48 -12.41
CA THR A 352 24.79 -5.51 -11.27
C THR A 352 25.31 -6.92 -11.10
N CYS A 353 26.64 -7.08 -11.20
CA CYS A 353 27.36 -8.30 -10.85
C CYS A 353 27.13 -8.69 -9.39
#